data_AF-K1PFP5-F1
#
_entry.id   AF-K1PFP5-F1
#
_cell.length_a   1.000
_cell.length_b   1.000
_cell.length_c   1.000
_cell.angle_alpha   90.00
_cell.angle_beta   90.00
_cell.angle_gamma   90.00
#
_symmetry.space_group_name_H-M   'P 1'
#
loop_
_entity.id
_entity.type
_entity.pdbx_description
1 polymer ?
#
loop_
_entity_poly.entity_id
_entity_poly.type
_entity_poly.pdbx_seq_one_letter_code
_entity_poly.pdbx_strand_id
1 'polypeptide(L)'
;MELWSLMHFLMPHVFQSHKEFKEWFANPLTGMIEGSHEYNENLIKRLHKVLRPFLLRRLKQDVEKQMPKKYEHVVMCHLSKRQRYLYDDFMSQTKTKETLATGHFMSVINILMQLRKVCNHPSLFDPRPIVSPFKTEGINYCVPSLVLNCLNYNPFKTGRASPSATGRSSPDSPVQTGLKTETGANKNIKDKCG
;
A
#
# COMPACT_ATOMS: atom_id res chain seq x y z
N MET A 1 -3.17 -15.70 -26.96
CA MET A 1 -2.30 -16.69 -26.27
C MET A 1 -3.14 -17.81 -25.65
N GLU A 2 -4.03 -17.50 -24.71
CA GLU A 2 -4.80 -18.52 -23.97
C GLU A 2 -5.72 -19.41 -24.83
N LEU A 3 -6.42 -18.84 -25.82
CA LEU A 3 -7.28 -19.64 -26.70
C LEU A 3 -6.47 -20.65 -27.53
N TRP A 4 -5.32 -20.22 -28.06
CA TRP A 4 -4.48 -21.07 -28.91
C TRP A 4 -3.90 -22.24 -28.12
N SER A 5 -3.40 -22.01 -26.90
CA SER A 5 -2.81 -23.08 -26.09
C SER A 5 -3.84 -24.15 -25.74
N LEU A 6 -5.08 -23.77 -25.42
CA LEU A 6 -6.17 -24.73 -25.18
C LEU A 6 -6.53 -25.53 -26.45
N MET A 7 -6.56 -24.89 -27.61
CA MET A 7 -6.86 -25.58 -28.87
C MET A 7 -5.75 -26.52 -29.32
N HIS A 8 -4.48 -26.09 -29.21
CA HIS A 8 -3.32 -26.92 -29.51
C HIS A 8 -3.27 -28.15 -28.60
N PHE A 9 -3.59 -27.98 -27.31
CA PHE A 9 -3.68 -29.09 -26.37
C PHE A 9 -4.74 -30.12 -26.77
N LEU A 10 -5.91 -29.69 -27.25
CA LEU A 10 -6.98 -30.60 -27.69
C LEU A 10 -6.66 -31.28 -29.03
N MET A 11 -6.07 -30.56 -29.99
CA MET A 11 -5.75 -31.07 -31.33
C MET A 11 -4.42 -30.50 -31.85
N PRO A 12 -3.29 -31.14 -31.51
CA PRO A 12 -1.98 -30.61 -31.89
C PRO A 12 -1.71 -30.67 -33.39
N HIS A 13 -2.38 -31.58 -34.11
CA HIS A 13 -2.19 -31.80 -35.56
C HIS A 13 -2.81 -30.70 -36.43
N VAL A 14 -3.93 -30.10 -36.00
CA VAL A 14 -4.60 -29.01 -36.74
C VAL A 14 -3.99 -27.65 -36.43
N PHE A 15 -3.59 -27.43 -35.18
CA PHE A 15 -3.11 -26.13 -34.71
C PHE A 15 -1.62 -26.19 -34.34
N GLN A 16 -0.75 -26.43 -35.32
CA GLN A 16 0.69 -26.61 -35.07
C GLN A 16 1.42 -25.28 -34.84
N SER A 17 1.09 -24.25 -35.64
CA SER A 17 1.79 -22.97 -35.62
C SER A 17 1.03 -21.91 -34.83
N HIS A 18 1.67 -21.38 -33.79
CA HIS A 18 1.17 -20.21 -33.08
C HIS A 18 1.12 -18.97 -33.98
N LYS A 19 2.10 -18.82 -34.87
CA LYS A 19 2.23 -17.64 -35.74
C LYS A 19 1.08 -17.57 -36.75
N GLU A 20 0.72 -18.71 -37.36
CA GLU A 20 -0.43 -18.80 -38.27
C GLU A 20 -1.74 -18.49 -37.57
N PHE A 21 -1.94 -19.01 -36.35
CA PHE A 21 -3.10 -18.67 -35.55
C PHE A 21 -3.13 -17.18 -35.22
N LYS A 22 -1.98 -16.58 -34.87
CA LYS A 22 -1.88 -15.15 -34.61
C LYS A 22 -2.15 -14.34 -35.88
N GLU A 23 -1.72 -14.75 -37.07
CA GLU A 23 -2.02 -14.04 -38.32
C GLU A 23 -3.49 -14.18 -38.73
N TRP A 24 -4.11 -15.34 -38.49
CA TRP A 24 -5.52 -15.57 -38.76
C TRP A 24 -6.45 -14.81 -37.81
N PHE A 25 -6.01 -14.50 -36.59
CA PHE A 25 -6.83 -13.91 -35.52
C PHE A 25 -6.28 -12.61 -34.90
N ALA A 26 -5.17 -12.07 -35.40
CA ALA A 26 -4.69 -10.75 -35.03
C ALA A 26 -5.66 -9.71 -35.60
N ASN A 27 -5.78 -8.59 -34.88
CA ASN A 27 -6.57 -7.40 -35.19
C ASN A 27 -7.84 -7.09 -34.37
N PRO A 28 -8.30 -7.89 -33.38
CA PRO A 28 -9.27 -7.36 -32.41
C PRO A 28 -8.61 -6.72 -31.17
N LEU A 29 -7.41 -7.18 -30.77
CA LEU A 29 -6.71 -6.68 -29.58
C LEU A 29 -5.87 -5.42 -29.84
N THR A 30 -5.32 -5.27 -31.05
CA THR A 30 -4.58 -4.08 -31.48
C THR A 30 -5.51 -2.91 -31.78
N GLY A 31 -6.67 -3.14 -32.40
CA GLY A 31 -7.66 -2.09 -32.71
C GLY A 31 -8.27 -1.42 -31.46
N MET A 32 -8.39 -2.15 -30.34
CA MET A 32 -8.82 -1.56 -29.06
C MET A 32 -7.80 -0.56 -28.48
N ILE A 33 -6.51 -0.72 -28.81
CA ILE A 33 -5.44 0.19 -28.38
C ILE A 33 -5.35 1.39 -29.34
N GLU A 34 -5.68 1.19 -30.62
CA GLU A 34 -5.62 2.22 -31.67
C GLU A 34 -6.93 3.00 -31.87
N GLY A 35 -7.97 2.70 -31.08
CA GLY A 35 -9.27 3.40 -31.17
C GLY A 35 -10.05 3.10 -32.45
N SER A 36 -9.59 2.16 -33.29
CA SER A 36 -10.32 1.69 -34.46
C SER A 36 -11.34 0.63 -34.01
N HIS A 37 -12.59 1.07 -33.89
CA HIS A 37 -13.72 0.22 -33.56
C HIS A 37 -14.16 -0.65 -34.75
N GLU A 38 -13.23 -1.13 -35.59
CA GLU A 38 -13.53 -2.09 -36.64
C GLU A 38 -13.76 -3.46 -36.02
N TYR A 39 -14.97 -3.61 -35.48
CA TYR A 39 -15.51 -4.87 -35.03
C TYR A 39 -15.62 -5.82 -36.22
N ASN A 40 -14.61 -6.65 -36.43
CA ASN A 40 -14.57 -7.64 -37.49
C ASN A 40 -15.51 -8.82 -37.16
N GLU A 41 -16.83 -8.59 -37.27
CA GLU A 41 -17.90 -9.60 -37.14
C GLU A 41 -17.59 -10.88 -37.93
N ASN A 42 -17.06 -10.72 -39.15
CA ASN A 42 -16.75 -11.82 -40.06
C ASN A 42 -15.65 -12.74 -39.50
N LEU A 43 -14.65 -12.16 -38.84
CA LEU A 43 -13.58 -12.92 -38.18
C LEU A 43 -14.13 -13.71 -36.99
N ILE A 44 -14.97 -13.08 -36.18
CA ILE A 44 -15.62 -13.69 -35.01
C ILE A 44 -16.53 -14.86 -35.44
N LYS A 45 -17.33 -14.69 -36.50
CA LYS A 45 -18.18 -15.76 -37.06
C LYS A 45 -17.36 -16.94 -37.58
N ARG A 46 -16.23 -16.68 -38.25
CA ARG A 46 -15.31 -17.73 -38.73
C ARG A 46 -14.71 -18.50 -37.55
N LEU A 47 -14.28 -17.80 -36.50
CA LEU A 47 -13.77 -18.42 -35.28
C LEU A 47 -14.83 -19.33 -34.62
N HIS A 48 -16.06 -18.81 -34.45
CA HIS A 48 -17.15 -19.61 -33.89
C HIS A 48 -17.49 -20.85 -34.72
N LYS A 49 -17.39 -20.79 -36.05
CA LYS A 49 -17.63 -21.95 -36.92
C LYS A 49 -16.59 -23.06 -36.71
N VAL A 50 -15.32 -22.69 -36.53
CA VAL A 50 -14.23 -23.63 -36.25
C VAL A 50 -14.36 -24.21 -34.84
N LEU A 51 -14.74 -23.40 -33.85
CA LEU A 51 -14.83 -23.82 -32.44
C LEU A 51 -16.09 -24.63 -32.10
N ARG A 52 -17.21 -24.40 -32.80
CA ARG A 52 -18.54 -24.98 -32.46
C ARG A 52 -18.57 -26.51 -32.33
N PRO A 53 -17.87 -27.31 -33.16
CA PRO A 53 -17.84 -28.77 -33.00
C PRO A 53 -17.11 -29.25 -31.74
N PHE A 54 -16.19 -28.43 -31.20
CA PHE A 54 -15.31 -28.79 -30.09
C PHE A 54 -15.75 -28.23 -28.74
N LEU A 55 -16.67 -27.26 -28.75
CA LEU A 55 -17.16 -26.60 -27.54
C LEU A 55 -18.68 -26.74 -27.43
N LEU A 56 -19.12 -27.47 -26.42
CA LEU A 56 -20.53 -27.43 -26.00
C LEU A 56 -20.74 -26.27 -25.03
N ARG A 57 -21.34 -25.19 -25.52
CA ARG A 57 -21.72 -24.02 -24.72
C ARG A 57 -23.23 -23.91 -24.63
N ARG A 58 -23.79 -23.94 -23.42
CA ARG A 58 -25.20 -23.70 -23.11
C ARG A 58 -25.33 -22.54 -22.13
N LEU A 59 -26.36 -21.71 -22.26
CA LEU A 59 -26.61 -20.64 -21.29
C LEU A 59 -27.45 -21.17 -20.14
N LYS A 60 -27.27 -20.61 -18.94
CA LYS A 60 -28.07 -20.98 -17.76
C LYS A 60 -29.58 -20.76 -18.00
N GLN A 61 -29.91 -19.78 -18.84
CA GLN A 61 -31.27 -19.51 -19.32
C GLN A 61 -31.87 -20.66 -20.13
N ASP A 62 -31.06 -21.43 -20.86
CA ASP A 62 -31.54 -22.50 -21.76
C ASP A 62 -31.84 -23.80 -21.00
N VAL A 63 -31.19 -24.00 -19.85
CA VAL A 63 -31.18 -25.30 -19.15
C VAL A 63 -31.96 -25.25 -17.84
N GLU A 64 -31.93 -24.14 -17.10
CA GLU A 64 -32.42 -24.10 -15.73
C GLU A 64 -33.61 -23.13 -15.57
N LYS A 65 -34.83 -23.66 -15.73
CA LYS A 65 -36.10 -22.89 -15.67
C LYS A 65 -36.52 -22.49 -14.25
N GLN A 66 -35.91 -23.06 -13.22
CA GLN A 66 -36.23 -22.79 -11.81
C GLN A 66 -35.43 -21.60 -11.22
N MET A 67 -34.45 -21.07 -11.97
CA MET A 67 -33.62 -19.98 -11.48
C MET A 67 -34.31 -18.61 -11.67
N PRO A 68 -34.36 -17.76 -10.64
CA PRO A 68 -34.91 -16.41 -10.75
C PRO A 68 -34.03 -15.51 -11.63
N LYS A 69 -34.62 -14.44 -12.16
CA LYS A 69 -33.90 -13.46 -12.99
C LYS A 69 -32.85 -12.72 -12.16
N LYS A 70 -31.66 -12.54 -12.73
CA LYS A 70 -30.60 -11.69 -12.17
C LYS A 70 -30.89 -10.24 -12.54
N TYR A 71 -30.91 -9.36 -11.54
CA TYR A 71 -30.97 -7.90 -11.73
C TYR A 71 -29.62 -7.30 -11.30
N GLU A 72 -29.17 -6.30 -12.06
CA GLU A 72 -27.93 -5.57 -11.77
C GLU A 72 -28.30 -4.13 -11.45
N HIS A 73 -27.93 -3.69 -10.24
CA HIS A 73 -28.17 -2.33 -9.78
C HIS A 73 -26.83 -1.61 -9.67
N VAL A 74 -26.64 -0.57 -10.48
CA VAL A 74 -25.45 0.28 -10.44
C VAL A 74 -25.73 1.45 -9.51
N VAL A 75 -25.09 1.46 -8.34
CA VAL A 75 -25.19 2.55 -7.35
C VAL A 75 -23.91 3.37 -7.39
N MET A 76 -24.03 4.64 -7.76
CA MET A 76 -22.90 5.56 -7.80
C MET A 76 -22.62 6.12 -6.39
N CYS A 77 -21.39 5.98 -5.92
CA CYS A 77 -20.94 6.46 -4.62
C CYS A 77 -19.92 7.58 -4.76
N HIS A 78 -20.01 8.60 -3.91
CA HIS A 78 -19.05 9.71 -3.87
C HIS A 78 -17.85 9.35 -2.97
N LEU A 79 -16.68 9.91 -3.28
CA LEU A 79 -15.50 9.80 -2.42
C LEU A 79 -15.67 10.62 -1.14
N SER A 80 -15.22 10.08 -0.01
CA SER A 80 -15.13 10.83 1.25
C SER A 80 -14.07 11.93 1.20
N LYS A 81 -14.14 12.92 2.10
CA LYS A 81 -13.17 14.03 2.17
C LYS A 81 -11.72 13.55 2.28
N ARG A 82 -11.46 12.55 3.14
CA ARG A 82 -10.11 11.97 3.31
C ARG A 82 -9.65 11.23 2.06
N GLN A 83 -10.53 10.46 1.42
CA GLN A 83 -10.19 9.76 0.18
C GLN A 83 -9.87 10.75 -0.94
N ARG A 84 -10.64 11.84 -1.07
CA ARG A 84 -10.36 12.89 -2.05
C ARG A 84 -9.00 13.53 -1.80
N TYR A 85 -8.69 13.90 -0.55
CA TYR A 85 -7.38 14.42 -0.19
C TYR A 85 -6.24 13.46 -0.56
N LEU A 86 -6.35 12.18 -0.19
CA LEU A 86 -5.34 11.17 -0.52
C LEU A 86 -5.22 10.92 -2.03
N TYR A 87 -6.34 10.98 -2.75
CA TYR A 87 -6.37 10.84 -4.21
C TYR A 87 -5.64 12.00 -4.88
N ASP A 88 -5.99 13.23 -4.50
CA ASP A 88 -5.39 14.45 -5.06
C ASP A 88 -3.91 14.56 -4.70
N ASP A 89 -3.55 14.26 -3.45
CA ASP A 89 -2.16 14.21 -2.98
C ASP A 89 -1.35 13.22 -3.82
N PHE A 90 -1.84 11.99 -3.99
CA PHE A 90 -1.16 10.98 -4.80
C PHE A 90 -1.04 11.37 -6.28
N MET A 91 -2.08 11.97 -6.86
CA MET A 91 -2.05 12.48 -8.23
C MET A 91 -1.16 13.73 -8.39
N SER A 92 -0.92 14.47 -7.31
CA SER A 92 -0.07 15.66 -7.31
C SER A 92 1.43 15.32 -7.35
N GLN A 93 1.81 14.13 -6.85
CA GLN A 93 3.20 13.68 -6.74
C GLN A 93 3.90 13.72 -8.11
N THR A 94 5.09 14.33 -8.17
CA THR A 94 5.83 14.48 -9.43
C THR A 94 6.14 13.13 -10.07
N LYS A 95 6.53 12.13 -9.26
CA LYS A 95 6.82 10.77 -9.72
C LYS A 95 5.63 10.13 -10.43
N THR A 96 4.41 10.30 -9.92
CA THR A 96 3.21 9.71 -10.54
C THR A 96 2.92 10.39 -11.88
N LYS A 97 2.98 11.73 -11.93
CA LYS A 97 2.80 12.50 -13.18
C LYS A 97 3.81 12.12 -14.27
N GLU A 98 5.08 12.02 -13.91
CA GLU A 98 6.15 11.63 -14.85
C GLU A 98 5.94 10.22 -15.37
N THR A 99 5.63 9.25 -14.50
CA THR A 99 5.36 7.87 -14.92
C THR A 99 4.12 7.73 -15.80
N LEU A 100 3.10 8.58 -15.60
CA LEU A 100 1.95 8.67 -16.51
C LEU A 100 2.38 9.24 -17.88
N ALA A 101 3.20 10.30 -17.88
CA ALA A 101 3.69 10.92 -19.11
C ALA A 101 4.61 10.00 -19.91
N THR A 102 5.36 9.11 -19.24
CA THR A 102 6.23 8.14 -19.91
C THR A 102 5.44 7.05 -20.65
N GLY A 103 4.17 6.84 -20.30
CA GLY A 103 3.28 5.90 -20.99
C GLY A 103 3.62 4.41 -20.82
N HIS A 104 4.56 4.07 -19.94
CA HIS A 104 4.95 2.68 -19.73
C HIS A 104 3.83 1.89 -19.03
N PHE A 105 3.23 0.94 -19.75
CA PHE A 105 2.00 0.22 -19.34
C PHE A 105 2.07 -0.39 -17.93
N MET A 106 3.17 -1.05 -17.58
CA MET A 106 3.33 -1.66 -16.25
C MET A 106 3.36 -0.60 -15.13
N SER A 107 3.95 0.56 -15.41
CA SER A 107 4.04 1.66 -14.44
C SER A 107 2.68 2.29 -14.21
N VAL A 108 1.89 2.45 -15.29
CA VAL A 108 0.51 2.94 -15.23
C VAL A 108 -0.38 1.98 -14.45
N ILE A 109 -0.28 0.66 -14.67
CA ILE A 109 -1.03 -0.34 -13.91
C ILE A 109 -0.78 -0.18 -12.40
N ASN A 110 0.48 -0.02 -12.01
CA ASN A 110 0.82 0.13 -10.59
C ASN A 110 0.17 1.36 -9.96
N ILE A 111 0.03 2.45 -10.70
CA ILE A 111 -0.62 3.68 -10.23
C ILE A 111 -2.13 3.47 -10.12
N LEU A 112 -2.75 2.86 -11.12
CA LEU A 112 -4.18 2.51 -11.09
C LEU A 112 -4.51 1.57 -9.92
N MET A 113 -3.61 0.65 -9.60
CA MET A 113 -3.76 -0.23 -8.43
C MET A 113 -3.75 0.55 -7.12
N GLN A 114 -2.96 1.62 -7.01
CA GLN A 114 -2.95 2.49 -5.82
C GLN A 114 -4.23 3.33 -5.73
N LEU A 115 -4.69 3.92 -6.84
CA LEU A 115 -5.97 4.63 -6.88
C LEU A 115 -7.14 3.72 -6.50
N ARG A 116 -7.14 2.46 -6.96
CA ARG A 116 -8.13 1.46 -6.57
C ARG A 116 -8.14 1.19 -5.06
N LYS A 117 -6.97 1.19 -4.40
CA LYS A 117 -6.89 1.05 -2.93
C LYS A 117 -7.58 2.22 -2.23
N VAL A 118 -7.34 3.46 -2.68
CA VAL A 118 -7.96 4.67 -2.12
C VAL A 118 -9.48 4.62 -2.24
N CYS A 119 -10.00 4.22 -3.41
CA CYS A 119 -11.44 4.09 -3.64
C CYS A 119 -12.10 3.01 -2.79
N ASN A 120 -11.45 1.85 -2.63
CA ASN A 120 -11.98 0.74 -1.83
C ASN A 120 -12.02 1.09 -0.33
N HIS A 121 -10.86 1.48 0.25
CA HIS A 121 -10.78 1.88 1.65
C HIS A 121 -9.47 2.65 1.94
N PRO A 122 -9.52 3.86 2.53
CA PRO A 122 -8.34 4.71 2.69
C PRO A 122 -7.24 4.10 3.57
N SER A 123 -7.57 3.22 4.52
CA SER A 123 -6.56 2.57 5.37
C SER A 123 -5.70 1.53 4.66
N LEU A 124 -6.09 1.07 3.46
CA LEU A 124 -5.25 0.19 2.63
C LEU A 124 -4.14 0.97 1.90
N PHE A 125 -4.31 2.28 1.80
CA PHE A 125 -3.32 3.19 1.21
C PHE A 125 -2.46 3.81 2.31
N ASP A 126 -3.11 4.48 3.27
CA ASP A 126 -2.44 5.11 4.39
C ASP A 126 -3.24 4.84 5.69
N PRO A 127 -2.76 3.96 6.58
CA PRO A 127 -3.42 3.71 7.86
C PRO A 127 -3.35 4.96 8.74
N ARG A 128 -4.37 5.18 9.57
CA ARG A 128 -4.33 6.34 10.47
C ARG A 128 -3.25 6.14 11.53
N PRO A 129 -2.37 7.12 11.76
CA PRO A 129 -1.42 7.04 12.86
C PRO A 129 -2.18 7.02 14.19
N ILE A 130 -1.65 6.25 15.15
CA ILE A 130 -2.16 6.22 16.52
C ILE A 130 -1.72 7.51 17.19
N VAL A 131 -2.67 8.31 17.66
CA VAL A 131 -2.36 9.54 18.40
C VAL A 131 -2.07 9.17 19.84
N SER A 132 -0.80 9.27 20.23
CA SER A 132 -0.38 9.19 21.64
C SER A 132 0.05 10.57 22.12
N PRO A 133 -0.09 10.88 23.43
CA PRO A 133 0.42 12.14 23.97
C PRO A 133 1.92 12.25 23.72
N PHE A 134 2.36 13.45 23.33
CA PHE A 134 3.77 13.70 23.04
C PHE A 134 4.60 13.58 24.33
N LYS A 135 5.56 12.66 24.33
CA LYS A 135 6.49 12.48 25.45
C LYS A 135 7.67 13.41 25.26
N THR A 136 7.69 14.51 26.00
CA THR A 136 8.90 15.35 26.15
C THR A 136 9.81 14.73 27.19
N GLU A 137 11.11 14.69 26.91
CA GLU A 137 12.10 14.37 27.94
C GLU A 137 12.15 15.48 29.00
N GLY A 138 12.41 15.10 30.25
CA GLY A 138 12.60 16.06 31.33
C GLY A 138 13.86 16.89 31.07
N ILE A 139 13.81 18.20 31.36
CA ILE A 139 14.97 19.08 31.26
C ILE A 139 15.93 18.74 32.40
N ASN A 140 17.14 18.31 32.07
CA ASN A 140 18.21 18.14 33.05
C ASN A 140 18.90 19.49 33.29
N TYR A 141 18.74 20.04 34.49
CA TYR A 141 19.45 21.25 34.88
C TYR A 141 20.84 20.90 35.43
N CYS A 142 21.88 21.24 34.68
CA CYS A 142 23.26 21.24 35.20
C CYS A 142 23.57 22.62 35.79
N VAL A 143 23.33 22.80 37.08
CA VAL A 143 23.69 24.04 37.79
C VAL A 143 25.09 23.95 38.41
N PRO A 144 25.96 24.96 38.22
CA PRO A 144 27.27 25.00 38.87
C PRO A 144 27.12 25.15 40.39
N SER A 145 27.97 24.45 41.15
CA SER A 145 27.88 24.33 42.62
C SER A 145 27.91 25.67 43.36
N LEU A 146 28.59 26.68 42.81
CA LEU A 146 28.62 28.04 43.38
C LEU A 146 27.23 28.67 43.43
N VAL A 147 26.41 28.50 42.40
CA VAL A 147 25.05 29.06 42.33
C VAL A 147 24.11 28.32 43.28
N LEU A 148 24.30 27.01 43.47
CA LEU A 148 23.56 26.23 44.48
C LEU A 148 23.87 26.72 45.91
N ASN A 149 25.14 27.07 46.18
CA ASN A 149 25.57 27.58 47.48
C ASN A 149 25.07 29.01 47.77
N CYS A 150 24.89 29.84 46.74
CA CYS A 150 24.31 31.18 46.90
C CYS A 150 22.87 31.15 47.43
N LEU A 151 22.08 30.12 47.08
CA LEU A 151 20.71 29.96 47.58
C LEU A 151 20.65 29.45 49.03
N ASN A 152 21.74 28.90 49.56
CA ASN A 152 21.85 28.44 50.96
C ASN A 152 22.33 29.54 51.92
N TYR A 153 22.59 30.75 51.42
CA TYR A 153 23.05 31.86 52.23
C TYR A 153 21.95 32.34 53.18
N ASN A 154 22.16 32.08 54.47
CA ASN A 154 21.31 32.58 55.54
C ASN A 154 22.02 33.78 56.21
N PRO A 155 21.56 35.02 56.02
CA PRO A 155 22.22 36.22 56.54
C PRO A 155 22.27 36.27 58.08
N PHE A 156 21.45 35.46 58.77
CA PHE A 156 21.40 35.40 60.23
C PHE A 156 22.29 34.33 60.87
N LYS A 157 23.00 33.49 60.08
CA LYS A 157 23.91 32.46 60.61
C LYS A 157 25.39 32.78 60.43
N THR A 158 25.76 33.75 59.60
CA THR A 158 27.16 34.01 59.26
C THR A 158 27.78 35.06 60.18
N GLY A 159 27.99 34.66 61.43
CA GLY A 159 28.88 35.33 62.38
C GLY A 159 29.97 34.36 62.83
N ARG A 160 31.18 34.54 62.27
CA ARG A 160 32.50 33.91 62.56
C ARG A 160 32.92 32.67 61.75
N ALA A 161 34.17 32.82 61.25
CA ALA A 161 35.20 31.84 60.87
C ALA A 161 35.18 31.23 59.45
N SER A 162 35.92 31.91 58.55
CA SER A 162 37.06 31.48 57.70
C SER A 162 37.20 30.03 57.15
N PRO A 163 37.94 29.86 56.03
CA PRO A 163 37.75 28.79 55.05
C PRO A 163 38.56 27.53 55.36
N SER A 164 38.03 26.36 55.01
CA SER A 164 38.83 25.13 54.91
C SER A 164 38.57 24.44 53.57
N ALA A 165 39.65 24.31 52.82
CA ALA A 165 39.74 23.59 51.57
C ALA A 165 39.53 22.08 51.73
N THR A 166 39.39 21.42 50.59
CA THR A 166 39.65 20.00 50.31
C THR A 166 38.73 18.95 50.96
N GLY A 167 37.83 18.43 50.13
CA GLY A 167 37.13 17.16 50.34
C GLY A 167 36.82 16.53 48.98
N ARG A 168 37.80 15.79 48.43
CA ARG A 168 37.57 14.83 47.35
C ARG A 168 36.71 13.70 47.93
N SER A 169 35.51 13.50 47.43
CA SER A 169 34.79 12.24 47.59
C SER A 169 34.07 11.91 46.28
N SER A 170 34.50 10.81 45.69
CA SER A 170 33.90 10.13 44.54
C SER A 170 32.38 9.99 44.70
N PRO A 171 31.59 9.99 43.61
CA PRO A 171 30.19 9.62 43.70
C PRO A 171 30.08 8.09 43.65
N ASP A 172 29.76 7.50 44.81
CA ASP A 172 29.15 6.19 44.88
C ASP A 172 27.76 6.23 44.23
N SER A 173 27.54 5.23 43.38
CA SER A 173 26.31 4.62 42.88
C SER A 173 24.94 5.31 43.10
N PRO A 174 24.11 5.47 42.04
CA PRO A 174 22.72 5.83 42.20
C PRO A 174 21.89 4.67 42.75
N VAL A 175 21.20 4.96 43.85
CA VAL A 175 20.17 4.13 44.47
C VAL A 175 19.04 3.85 43.48
N GLN A 176 18.87 2.57 43.17
CA GLN A 176 17.65 2.02 42.56
C GLN A 176 16.45 2.32 43.46
N THR A 177 15.53 3.15 42.99
CA THR A 177 14.12 3.07 43.40
C THR A 177 13.34 2.49 42.24
N GLY A 178 13.00 1.21 42.36
CA GLY A 178 12.17 0.51 41.40
C GLY A 178 10.72 0.95 41.49
N LEU A 179 10.16 1.37 40.36
CA LEU A 179 8.76 1.07 40.04
C LEU A 179 8.77 0.05 38.90
N LYS A 180 8.39 -1.18 39.24
CA LYS A 180 8.02 -2.21 38.27
C LYS A 180 6.68 -1.80 37.65
N THR A 181 6.65 -1.59 36.34
CA THR A 181 5.46 -1.84 35.53
C THR A 181 5.89 -2.68 34.34
N GLU A 182 5.52 -3.96 34.43
CA GLU A 182 5.61 -4.95 33.38
C GLU A 182 4.72 -4.53 32.21
N THR A 183 5.25 -4.50 30.99
CA THR A 183 4.44 -4.71 29.79
C THR A 183 5.30 -5.34 28.70
N GLY A 184 4.83 -6.49 28.23
CA GLY A 184 5.56 -7.44 27.40
C GLY A 184 6.04 -6.87 26.07
N ALA A 185 7.29 -7.18 25.76
CA ALA A 185 7.86 -7.05 24.43
C ALA A 185 7.29 -8.13 23.51
N ASN A 186 6.34 -7.75 22.65
CA ASN A 186 6.00 -8.55 21.48
C ASN A 186 6.94 -8.10 20.34
N LYS A 187 8.03 -8.86 20.15
CA LYS A 187 8.98 -8.64 19.05
C LYS A 187 8.35 -9.11 17.75
N ASN A 188 8.10 -8.15 16.86
CA ASN A 188 7.85 -8.42 15.46
C ASN A 188 9.06 -9.13 14.84
N ILE A 189 8.77 -10.31 14.30
CA ILE A 189 9.56 -11.03 13.31
C ILE A 189 9.47 -10.22 12.01
N LYS A 190 10.61 -9.71 11.53
CA LYS A 190 11.00 -9.65 10.11
C LYS A 190 12.30 -8.87 9.99
N ASP A 191 13.33 -9.56 9.54
CA ASP A 191 14.17 -9.14 8.39
C ASP A 191 15.52 -9.84 8.49
N LYS A 192 15.68 -10.90 7.68
CA LYS A 192 16.93 -11.27 7.04
C LYS A 192 16.60 -12.18 5.85
N CYS A 193 16.45 -11.54 4.69
CA CYS A 193 16.84 -12.14 3.42
C CYS A 193 18.35 -11.93 3.27
N GLY A 194 19.04 -13.03 3.00
CA GLY A 194 20.43 -13.19 2.60
C GLY A 194 20.57 -14.65 2.20
#